data_AF-A0A0S9QR92-F1
#
_entry.id   AF-A0A0S9QR92-F1
#
_cell.length_a   1.000
_cell.length_b   1.000
_cell.length_c   1.000
_cell.angle_alpha   90.00
_cell.angle_beta   90.00
_cell.angle_gamma   90.00
#
_symmetry.space_group_name_H-M   'P 1'
#
loop_
_entity.id
_entity.type
_entity.pdbx_description
1 polymer ?
#
loop_
_entity_poly.entity_id
_entity_poly.type
_entity_poly.pdbx_seq_one_letter_code
_entity_poly.pdbx_strand_id
1 'polypeptide(L)'
;MAMNEADREEAPSGGDPVGDPGEGAFLDLHVQREALERRLVLVQQQQQFGTNAEAIAQAGTEEREALLDLDRVLTLIRAAEYRRQPGARRW
;
A
#
# COMPACT_ATOMS: atom_id res chain seq x y z
N MET A 1 -17.71 39.03 -45.82
CA MET A 1 -16.91 39.08 -44.59
C MET A 1 -17.76 38.51 -43.46
N ALA A 2 -17.50 37.27 -43.08
CA ALA A 2 -17.91 36.70 -41.80
C ALA A 2 -16.70 35.88 -41.34
N MET A 3 -16.15 36.24 -40.19
CA MET A 3 -14.91 35.70 -39.63
C MET A 3 -15.03 34.20 -39.33
N ASN A 4 -13.95 33.48 -39.61
CA ASN A 4 -13.72 32.11 -39.18
C ASN A 4 -13.73 32.04 -37.65
N GLU A 5 -14.59 31.19 -37.09
CA GLU A 5 -14.55 30.76 -35.69
C GLU A 5 -13.61 29.54 -35.57
N ALA A 6 -12.39 29.72 -36.08
CA ALA A 6 -11.25 28.89 -35.76
C ALA A 6 -10.59 29.55 -34.54
N ASP A 7 -10.88 29.01 -33.36
CA ASP A 7 -10.10 29.12 -32.11
C ASP A 7 -11.02 28.90 -30.90
N ARG A 8 -11.67 27.74 -30.84
CA ARG A 8 -11.87 27.11 -29.53
C ARG A 8 -10.66 26.22 -29.30
N GLU A 9 -9.60 26.87 -28.83
CA GLU A 9 -8.49 26.20 -28.18
C GLU A 9 -9.07 25.23 -27.15
N GLU A 10 -8.98 23.94 -27.47
CA GLU A 10 -8.89 22.91 -26.45
C GLU A 10 -7.77 23.36 -25.52
N ALA A 11 -8.11 23.79 -24.31
CA ALA A 11 -7.12 23.92 -23.27
C ALA A 11 -6.79 22.49 -22.82
N PRO A 12 -5.60 21.94 -23.11
CA PRO A 12 -5.10 20.86 -22.30
C PRO A 12 -4.78 21.47 -20.93
N SER A 13 -5.75 21.44 -20.02
CA SER A 13 -5.44 21.57 -18.59
C SER A 13 -4.74 20.28 -18.16
N GLY A 14 -3.52 20.09 -18.66
CA GLY A 14 -2.52 19.23 -18.07
C GLY A 14 -2.17 19.82 -16.71
N GLY A 15 -3.00 19.49 -15.71
CA GLY A 15 -2.50 19.39 -14.35
C GLY A 15 -1.71 18.10 -14.29
N ASP A 16 -0.39 18.19 -14.23
CA ASP A 16 0.46 17.04 -13.97
C ASP A 16 -0.13 16.21 -12.81
N PRO A 17 -0.19 14.87 -12.91
CA PRO A 17 -0.61 14.02 -11.81
C PRO A 17 0.51 13.99 -10.76
N VAL A 18 0.75 15.11 -10.09
CA VAL A 18 1.43 15.12 -8.81
C VAL A 18 0.41 14.52 -7.84
N GLY A 19 0.38 13.19 -7.78
CA GLY A 19 -0.53 12.43 -6.93
C GLY A 19 -0.52 13.00 -5.51
N ASP A 20 -1.68 13.01 -4.86
CA ASP A 20 -1.81 13.46 -3.48
C ASP A 20 -0.71 12.77 -2.63
N PRO A 21 0.14 13.51 -1.89
CA PRO A 21 1.15 12.89 -1.02
C PRO A 21 0.54 11.85 -0.06
N GLY A 22 -0.73 12.00 0.33
CA GLY A 22 -1.48 11.00 1.09
C GLY A 22 -1.85 9.74 0.30
N GLU A 23 -1.96 9.84 -1.03
CA GLU A 23 -2.17 8.72 -1.93
C GLU A 23 -0.91 7.86 -2.08
N GLY A 24 0.25 8.47 -2.28
CA GLY A 24 1.54 7.76 -2.31
C GLY A 24 1.78 6.96 -1.03
N ALA A 25 1.65 7.62 0.14
CA ALA A 25 1.83 6.97 1.43
C ALA A 25 0.85 5.81 1.68
N PHE A 26 -0.37 5.89 1.13
CA PHE A 26 -1.35 4.80 1.22
C PHE A 26 -0.97 3.61 0.34
N LEU A 27 -0.51 3.86 -0.90
CA LEU A 27 -0.03 2.81 -1.79
C LEU A 27 1.20 2.12 -1.19
N ASP A 28 2.12 2.86 -0.57
CA ASP A 28 3.28 2.32 0.11
C ASP A 28 2.90 1.37 1.26
N LEU A 29 1.81 1.65 1.98
CA LEU A 29 1.31 0.73 3.01
C LEU A 29 0.82 -0.59 2.40
N HIS A 30 0.20 -0.57 1.22
CA HIS A 30 -0.21 -1.78 0.52
C HIS A 30 0.97 -2.58 -0.02
N VAL A 31 2.02 -1.90 -0.52
CA VAL A 31 3.27 -2.56 -0.91
C VAL A 31 3.92 -3.25 0.30
N GLN A 32 3.96 -2.58 1.45
CA GLN A 32 4.46 -3.17 2.70
C GLN A 32 3.63 -4.38 3.14
N ARG A 33 2.29 -4.28 3.08
CA ARG A 33 1.39 -5.40 3.37
C ARG A 33 1.72 -6.61 2.50
N GLU A 34 1.81 -6.42 1.18
CA GLU A 34 2.10 -7.51 0.26
C GLU A 34 3.46 -8.16 0.53
N ALA A 35 4.49 -7.34 0.83
CA ALA A 35 5.81 -7.85 1.17
C ALA A 35 5.78 -8.72 2.44
N LEU A 36 5.03 -8.31 3.47
CA LEU A 36 4.84 -9.08 4.70
C LEU A 36 4.07 -10.38 4.44
N GLU A 37 3.00 -10.34 3.65
CA GLU A 37 2.23 -11.53 3.27
C GLU A 37 3.10 -12.55 2.52
N ARG A 38 3.92 -12.11 1.56
CA ARG A 38 4.88 -12.99 0.87
C ARG A 38 5.92 -13.58 1.82
N ARG A 39 6.43 -12.78 2.76
CA ARG A 39 7.39 -13.25 3.78
C ARG A 39 6.76 -14.32 4.66
N LEU A 40 5.51 -14.12 5.11
CA LEU A 40 4.77 -15.09 5.92
C LEU A 40 4.65 -16.44 5.22
N VAL A 41 4.32 -16.45 3.93
CA VAL A 41 4.26 -17.69 3.15
C VAL A 41 5.60 -18.42 3.14
N LEU A 42 6.72 -17.70 2.96
CA LEU A 42 8.05 -18.30 2.93
C LEU A 42 8.44 -18.92 4.29
N VAL A 43 8.23 -18.20 5.39
CA VAL A 43 8.59 -18.71 6.73
C VAL A 43 7.67 -19.87 7.15
N GLN A 44 6.40 -19.87 6.75
CA GLN A 44 5.49 -21.00 6.98
C GLN A 44 5.93 -22.25 6.22
N GLN A 45 6.34 -22.10 4.95
CA GLN A 45 6.92 -23.21 4.18
C GLN A 45 8.20 -23.75 4.82
N GLN A 46 9.08 -22.87 5.30
CA GLN A 46 10.31 -23.27 5.99
C GLN A 46 10.01 -24.03 7.29
N GLN A 47 9.00 -23.63 8.05
CA GLN A 47 8.59 -24.35 9.25
C GLN A 47 7.99 -25.72 8.94
N GLN A 48 7.16 -25.80 7.89
CA GLN A 48 6.44 -27.03 7.55
C GLN A 48 7.33 -28.08 6.86
N PHE A 49 8.29 -27.64 6.05
CA PHE A 49 9.08 -28.52 5.18
C PHE A 49 10.58 -28.44 5.41
N GLY A 50 11.04 -27.62 6.36
CA GLY A 50 12.44 -27.52 6.73
C GLY A 50 12.97 -28.80 7.38
N THR A 51 14.27 -29.03 7.25
CA THR A 51 14.97 -30.19 7.84
C THR A 51 15.97 -29.80 8.91
N ASN A 52 16.32 -28.51 8.99
CA ASN A 52 17.20 -27.96 10.03
C ASN A 52 16.36 -27.36 11.16
N ALA A 53 16.47 -27.94 12.36
CA ALA A 53 15.72 -27.52 13.55
C ALA A 53 15.99 -26.06 13.96
N GLU A 54 17.23 -25.56 13.81
CA GLU A 54 17.55 -24.17 14.12
C GLU A 54 16.89 -23.22 13.13
N ALA A 55 16.90 -23.57 11.84
CA ALA A 55 16.25 -22.78 10.79
C ALA A 55 14.72 -22.75 10.98
N ILE A 56 14.12 -23.86 11.40
CA ILE A 56 12.68 -23.94 11.72
C ILE A 56 12.35 -23.04 12.93
N ALA A 57 13.16 -23.10 13.99
CA ALA A 57 12.96 -22.25 15.16
C ALA A 57 13.11 -20.75 14.83
N GLN A 58 14.07 -20.42 13.98
CA GLN A 58 14.26 -19.07 13.48
C GLN A 58 13.06 -18.62 12.63
N ALA A 59 12.58 -19.45 11.71
CA ALA A 59 11.39 -19.17 10.90
C ALA A 59 10.13 -18.93 11.76
N GLY A 60 9.99 -19.65 12.88
CA GLY A 60 8.91 -19.39 13.85
C GLY A 60 9.04 -18.07 14.60
N THR A 61 10.26 -17.54 14.76
CA THR A 61 10.48 -16.18 15.31
C THR A 61 10.16 -15.12 14.27
N GLU A 62 10.63 -15.31 13.05
CA GLU A 62 10.35 -14.40 11.94
C GLU A 62 8.86 -14.34 11.59
N GLU A 63 8.13 -15.45 11.69
CA GLU A 63 6.68 -15.45 11.50
C GLU A 63 5.98 -14.56 12.54
N ARG A 64 6.34 -14.69 13.82
CA ARG A 64 5.76 -13.88 14.89
C ARG A 64 6.01 -12.39 14.68
N GLU A 65 7.23 -12.02 14.28
CA GLU A 65 7.58 -10.64 13.96
C GLU A 65 6.78 -10.12 12.75
N ALA A 66 6.73 -10.89 11.65
CA ALA A 66 6.00 -10.51 10.45
C ALA A 66 4.49 -10.35 10.70
N LEU A 67 3.90 -11.16 11.58
CA LEU A 67 2.49 -11.01 11.99
C LEU A 67 2.22 -9.72 12.77
N LEU A 68 3.12 -9.33 13.68
CA LEU A 68 3.00 -8.07 14.42
C LEU A 68 3.13 -6.86 13.50
N ASP A 69 4.09 -6.90 12.57
CA ASP A 69 4.25 -5.86 11.57
C ASP A 69 3.04 -5.76 10.64
N LEU A 70 2.46 -6.91 10.25
CA LEU A 70 1.28 -6.95 9.41
C LEU A 70 0.07 -6.33 10.12
N ASP A 71 -0.17 -6.64 11.38
CA ASP A 71 -1.25 -6.03 12.18
C ASP A 71 -1.12 -4.50 12.24
N ARG A 72 0.10 -4.01 12.46
CA ARG A 72 0.40 -2.58 12.45
C ARG A 72 0.10 -1.95 11.09
N VAL A 73 0.55 -2.54 9.98
CA VAL A 73 0.31 -2.03 8.63
C VAL A 73 -1.19 -2.03 8.31
N LEU A 74 -1.92 -3.10 8.62
CA LEU A 74 -3.37 -3.16 8.41
C LEU A 74 -4.12 -2.08 9.20
N THR A 75 -3.68 -1.79 10.43
CA THR A 75 -4.24 -0.70 11.25
C THR A 75 -4.00 0.67 10.59
N LEU A 76 -2.80 0.89 10.04
CA LEU A 76 -2.47 2.14 9.35
C LEU A 76 -3.24 2.31 8.04
N ILE A 77 -3.40 1.24 7.26
CA ILE A 77 -4.22 1.22 6.04
C ILE A 77 -5.65 1.63 6.41
N ARG A 78 -6.23 1.00 7.43
CA ARG A 78 -7.59 1.31 7.88
C ARG A 78 -7.75 2.77 8.32
N ALA A 79 -6.78 3.30 9.07
CA ALA A 79 -6.78 4.71 9.46
C ALA A 79 -6.68 5.65 8.25
N ALA A 80 -5.90 5.29 7.23
CA ALA A 80 -5.80 6.05 5.99
C ALA A 80 -7.11 5.98 5.17
N GLU A 81 -7.75 4.81 5.09
CA GLU A 81 -9.07 4.64 4.46
C GLU A 81 -10.11 5.53 5.11
N TYR A 82 -10.18 5.55 6.45
CA TYR A 82 -11.12 6.41 7.18
C TYR A 82 -10.94 7.89 6.84
N ARG A 83 -9.69 8.37 6.71
CA ARG A 83 -9.42 9.76 6.33
C ARG A 83 -9.85 10.09 4.89
N ARG A 84 -9.94 9.09 4.02
CA ARG A 84 -10.31 9.25 2.60
C ARG A 84 -11.82 9.11 2.35
N GLN A 85 -12.60 8.66 3.34
CA GLN A 85 -14.04 8.59 3.20
C GLN A 85 -14.68 9.99 3.11
N PRO A 86 -15.60 10.22 2.16
CA PRO A 86 -16.33 11.47 2.07
C PRO A 86 -17.14 11.70 3.36
N GLY A 87 -16.93 12.85 4.00
CA GLY A 87 -17.55 13.19 5.30
C GLY A 87 -16.71 12.86 6.53
N ALA A 88 -15.49 12.34 6.37
CA ALA A 88 -14.55 12.19 7.46
C ALA A 88 -14.21 13.56 8.06
N ARG A 89 -14.51 13.73 9.36
CA ARG A 89 -14.27 15.00 10.06
C ARG A 89 -12.77 15.18 10.26
N ARG A 90 -12.18 16.16 9.56
CA ARG A 90 -10.79 16.60 9.76
C ARG A 90 -10.77 17.44 11.04
N TRP A 91 -10.41 16.83 12.16
CA TRP A 91 -10.12 17.53 13.42
C TRP A 91 -8.66 18.02 13.43
#